data_AF-A0A3E0VTM4-F1
#
_entry.id   AF-A0A3E0VTM4-F1
#
_cell.length_a   1.000
_cell.length_b   1.000
_cell.length_c   1.000
_cell.angle_alpha   90.00
_cell.angle_beta   90.00
_cell.angle_gamma   90.00
#
_symmetry.space_group_name_H-M   'P 1'
#
loop_
_entity.id
_entity.type
_entity.pdbx_description
1 polymer ?
#
loop_
_entity_poly.entity_id
_entity_poly.type
_entity_poly.pdbx_seq_one_letter_code
_entity_poly.pdbx_strand_id
1 'polypeptide(L)'
;MWRQTSASHLKATFRRIASLLLTNLHGDTAAAEFESFAHTSTELGESSTAVILGQLVISTPRPVGTALIVSAPSCDPRTVVENVAAALAARNCVELALFEQPEPALAAMIEALRQALPTGVFRVLSEQTGWGGRGPETAIVILTPDHSFLNDQPWVRSDATSNRRALISFYSRFENVPVLL
;
A
#
# COMPACT_ATOMS: atom_id res chain seq x y z
N MET A 1 -6.17 15.16 0.99
CA MET A 1 -7.03 14.76 -0.14
C MET A 1 -7.05 13.24 -0.33
N TRP A 2 -5.95 12.57 -0.71
CA TRP A 2 -5.90 11.12 -1.01
C TRP A 2 -6.64 10.16 -0.04
N ARG A 3 -6.51 10.36 1.28
CA ARG A 3 -7.19 9.52 2.29
C ARG A 3 -8.74 9.54 2.20
N GLN A 4 -9.32 10.53 1.50
CA GLN A 4 -10.77 10.72 1.30
C GLN A 4 -11.23 10.38 -0.14
N THR A 5 -10.33 9.92 -1.02
CA THR A 5 -10.64 9.53 -2.41
C THR A 5 -11.73 8.45 -2.45
N SER A 6 -12.71 8.57 -3.37
CA SER A 6 -13.76 7.55 -3.57
C SER A 6 -13.18 6.26 -4.15
N ALA A 7 -13.85 5.12 -3.92
CA ALA A 7 -13.43 3.84 -4.52
C ALA A 7 -13.41 3.88 -6.06
N SER A 8 -14.34 4.64 -6.67
CA SER A 8 -14.37 4.85 -8.13
C SER A 8 -13.17 5.66 -8.64
N HIS A 9 -12.76 6.71 -7.93
CA HIS A 9 -11.58 7.49 -8.31
C HIS A 9 -10.28 6.71 -8.05
N LEU A 10 -10.17 6.01 -6.91
CA LEU A 10 -9.04 5.13 -6.58
C LEU A 10 -8.82 4.08 -7.69
N LYS A 11 -9.89 3.43 -8.12
CA LYS A 11 -9.89 2.47 -9.24
C LYS A 11 -9.45 3.11 -10.56
N ALA A 12 -9.90 4.33 -10.87
CA ALA A 12 -9.43 5.08 -12.04
C ALA A 12 -7.95 5.47 -11.95
N THR A 13 -7.45 5.83 -10.77
CA THR A 13 -6.02 6.10 -10.53
C THR A 13 -5.17 4.85 -10.74
N PHE A 14 -5.57 3.69 -10.22
CA PHE A 14 -4.83 2.44 -10.38
C PHE A 14 -4.77 2.00 -11.85
N ARG A 15 -5.89 2.12 -12.58
CA ARG A 15 -5.93 1.89 -14.04
C ARG A 15 -5.03 2.84 -14.83
N ARG A 16 -4.95 4.11 -14.42
CA ARG A 16 -4.01 5.08 -14.99
C ARG A 16 -2.55 4.70 -14.70
N ILE A 17 -2.22 4.20 -13.51
CA ILE A 17 -0.88 3.69 -13.16
C ILE A 17 -0.53 2.49 -14.05
N ALA A 18 -1.43 1.50 -14.16
CA ALA A 18 -1.24 0.34 -15.02
C ALA A 18 -1.08 0.73 -16.51
N SER A 19 -1.91 1.67 -17.00
CA SER A 19 -1.81 2.18 -18.38
C SER A 19 -0.46 2.87 -18.66
N LEU A 20 0.10 3.61 -17.70
CA LEU A 20 1.42 4.22 -17.82
C LEU A 20 2.53 3.17 -17.78
N LEU A 21 2.42 2.18 -16.89
CA LEU A 21 3.35 1.05 -16.79
C LEU A 21 3.43 0.26 -18.10
N LEU A 22 2.31 -0.01 -18.76
CA LEU A 22 2.26 -0.70 -20.07
C LEU A 22 2.87 0.10 -21.24
N THR A 23 3.29 1.36 -21.03
CA THR A 23 4.12 2.10 -22.02
C THR A 23 5.63 1.91 -21.80
N ASN A 24 6.03 1.18 -20.75
CA ASN A 24 7.42 0.92 -20.40
C ASN A 24 7.75 -0.57 -20.57
N LEU A 25 8.88 -0.87 -21.22
CA LEU A 25 9.38 -2.23 -21.51
C LEU A 25 9.48 -3.15 -20.27
N HIS A 26 9.58 -2.58 -19.07
CA HIS A 26 9.71 -3.33 -17.81
C HIS A 26 8.48 -3.21 -16.90
N GLY A 27 7.37 -2.65 -17.40
CA GLY A 27 6.19 -2.32 -16.59
C GLY A 27 5.16 -3.45 -16.42
N ASP A 28 5.16 -4.47 -17.27
CA ASP A 28 4.06 -5.47 -17.37
C ASP A 28 3.68 -6.13 -16.04
N THR A 29 4.65 -6.67 -15.31
CA THR A 29 4.43 -7.32 -14.00
C THR A 29 3.79 -6.34 -13.01
N ALA A 30 4.21 -5.08 -13.02
CA ALA A 30 3.67 -4.07 -12.13
C ALA A 30 2.27 -3.62 -12.57
N ALA A 31 2.02 -3.49 -13.87
CA ALA A 31 0.70 -3.16 -14.41
C ALA A 31 -0.35 -4.23 -14.02
N ALA A 32 0.03 -5.50 -14.07
CA ALA A 32 -0.83 -6.62 -13.68
C ALA A 32 -1.25 -6.53 -12.19
N GLU A 33 -0.31 -6.21 -11.29
CA GLU A 33 -0.66 -6.02 -9.87
C GLU A 33 -1.54 -4.78 -9.67
N PHE A 34 -1.24 -3.64 -10.31
CA PHE A 34 -2.06 -2.43 -10.20
C PHE A 34 -3.50 -2.62 -10.74
N GLU A 35 -3.73 -3.36 -11.84
CA GLU A 35 -5.09 -3.74 -12.23
C GLU A 35 -5.75 -4.69 -11.20
N SER A 36 -5.01 -5.67 -10.66
CA SER A 36 -5.56 -6.59 -9.67
C SER A 36 -6.05 -5.86 -8.41
N PHE A 37 -5.27 -4.90 -7.89
CA PHE A 37 -5.72 -4.02 -6.80
C PHE A 37 -6.82 -3.04 -7.23
N ALA A 38 -6.89 -2.60 -8.49
CA ALA A 38 -8.03 -1.84 -9.02
C ALA A 38 -9.35 -2.66 -8.98
N HIS A 39 -9.26 -3.98 -9.05
CA HIS A 39 -10.42 -4.87 -8.85
C HIS A 39 -10.73 -5.08 -7.36
N THR A 40 -9.76 -5.44 -6.53
CA THR A 40 -9.98 -5.72 -5.09
C THR A 40 -10.37 -4.48 -4.26
N SER A 41 -9.82 -3.29 -4.57
CA SER A 41 -10.08 -2.06 -3.79
C SER A 41 -11.53 -1.54 -3.89
N THR A 42 -12.33 -2.05 -4.83
CA THR A 42 -13.79 -1.79 -4.87
C THR A 42 -14.60 -2.61 -3.88
N GLU A 43 -14.05 -3.68 -3.29
CA GLU A 43 -14.77 -4.60 -2.41
C GLU A 43 -14.57 -4.29 -0.92
N LEU A 44 -13.43 -3.69 -0.56
CA LEU A 44 -13.04 -3.42 0.84
C LEU A 44 -13.76 -2.23 1.50
N GLY A 45 -14.87 -1.77 0.91
CA GLY A 45 -15.73 -0.73 1.48
C GLY A 45 -16.69 -1.24 2.56
N GLU A 46 -16.82 -2.55 2.72
CA GLU A 46 -17.73 -3.16 3.68
C GLU A 46 -17.19 -3.03 5.12
N SER A 47 -17.94 -2.30 5.94
CA SER A 47 -17.65 -2.16 7.37
C SER A 47 -18.10 -3.41 8.09
N SER A 48 -17.21 -4.05 8.85
CA SER A 48 -17.55 -5.27 9.60
C SER A 48 -18.35 -4.93 10.85
N THR A 49 -19.39 -5.71 11.15
CA THR A 49 -20.13 -5.63 12.40
C THR A 49 -19.68 -6.75 13.35
N ALA A 50 -19.26 -6.37 14.55
CA ALA A 50 -18.84 -7.28 15.62
C ALA A 50 -19.58 -6.96 16.92
N VAL A 51 -19.74 -7.96 17.79
CA VAL A 51 -20.24 -7.72 19.16
C VAL A 51 -19.05 -7.82 20.12
N ILE A 52 -18.67 -6.69 20.72
CA ILE A 52 -17.55 -6.59 21.65
C ILE A 52 -18.12 -6.24 23.03
N LEU A 53 -17.88 -7.11 24.02
CA LEU A 53 -18.39 -6.95 25.40
C LEU A 53 -19.90 -6.69 25.49
N GLY A 54 -20.68 -7.25 24.55
CA GLY A 54 -22.14 -7.09 24.47
C GLY A 54 -22.61 -5.85 23.72
N GLN A 55 -21.73 -4.93 23.33
CA GLN A 55 -22.06 -3.80 22.46
C GLN A 55 -21.86 -4.17 20.98
N LEU A 56 -22.79 -3.74 20.12
CA LEU A 56 -22.58 -3.78 18.68
C LEU A 56 -21.55 -2.71 18.29
N VAL A 57 -20.53 -3.11 17.55
CA VAL A 57 -19.42 -2.28 17.11
C VAL A 57 -19.31 -2.39 15.58
N ILE A 58 -19.15 -1.25 14.92
CA ILE A 58 -18.79 -1.18 13.51
C ILE A 58 -17.27 -1.00 13.44
N SER A 59 -16.57 -2.03 12.96
CA SER A 59 -15.14 -2.03 12.70
C SER A 59 -14.89 -1.54 11.28
N THR A 60 -14.38 -0.32 11.13
CA THR A 60 -14.07 0.27 9.83
C THR A 60 -12.56 0.19 9.54
N PRO A 61 -12.13 -0.29 8.36
CA PRO A 61 -10.73 -0.22 7.95
C PRO A 61 -10.38 1.23 7.58
N ARG A 62 -9.38 1.80 8.26
CA ARG A 62 -8.81 3.13 7.96
C ARG A 62 -7.33 3.02 7.58
N PRO A 63 -6.79 3.93 6.75
CA PRO A 63 -5.36 4.01 6.49
C PRO A 63 -4.55 4.11 7.79
N VAL A 64 -3.45 3.35 7.90
CA VAL A 64 -2.42 3.56 8.95
C VAL A 64 -1.87 4.98 8.89
N GLY A 65 -1.87 5.62 7.72
CA GLY A 65 -1.65 7.05 7.55
C GLY A 65 -0.47 7.29 6.60
N THR A 66 0.74 7.14 7.14
CA THR A 66 1.98 7.16 6.36
C THR A 66 2.75 5.85 6.56
N ALA A 67 2.65 4.93 5.61
CA ALA A 67 3.50 3.75 5.51
C ALA A 67 4.86 4.11 4.90
N LEU A 68 5.93 3.96 5.67
CA LEU A 68 7.31 3.97 5.20
C LEU A 68 7.70 2.52 4.86
N ILE A 69 7.80 2.20 3.57
CA ILE A 69 8.18 0.90 3.06
C ILE A 69 9.70 0.88 2.86
N VAL A 70 10.40 0.10 3.68
CA VAL A 70 11.84 -0.18 3.57
C VAL A 70 12.02 -1.50 2.84
N SER A 71 12.53 -1.44 1.61
CA SER A 71 12.92 -2.65 0.88
C SER A 71 14.32 -3.07 1.32
N ALA A 72 14.50 -4.27 1.86
CA ALA A 72 15.83 -4.83 2.04
C ALA A 72 16.53 -5.05 0.68
N PRO A 73 17.87 -5.06 0.63
CA PRO A 73 18.61 -5.58 -0.52
C PRO A 73 18.15 -7.00 -0.86
N SER A 74 18.18 -7.35 -2.15
CA SER A 74 17.69 -8.64 -2.68
C SER A 74 16.19 -8.94 -2.48
N CYS A 75 15.35 -7.98 -2.05
CA CYS A 75 13.89 -8.14 -2.10
C CYS A 75 13.40 -8.06 -3.56
N ASP A 76 12.57 -9.02 -3.99
CA ASP A 76 12.08 -9.09 -5.36
C ASP A 76 11.25 -7.85 -5.76
N PRO A 77 11.43 -7.26 -6.97
CA PRO A 77 10.69 -6.08 -7.41
C PRO A 77 9.17 -6.23 -7.35
N ARG A 78 8.60 -7.42 -7.60
CA ARG A 78 7.16 -7.67 -7.50
C ARG A 78 6.66 -7.57 -6.06
N THR A 79 7.43 -8.07 -5.08
CA THR A 79 7.10 -7.92 -3.65
C THR A 79 7.04 -6.44 -3.25
N VAL A 80 7.96 -5.61 -3.76
CA VAL A 80 7.95 -4.16 -3.52
C VAL A 80 6.73 -3.50 -4.18
N VAL A 81 6.41 -3.86 -5.43
CA VAL A 81 5.25 -3.35 -6.16
C VAL A 81 3.93 -3.73 -5.47
N GLU A 82 3.76 -4.99 -5.08
CA GLU A 82 2.53 -5.50 -4.45
C GLU A 82 2.26 -4.78 -3.13
N ASN A 83 3.29 -4.61 -2.30
CA ASN A 83 3.19 -3.87 -1.04
C ASN A 83 2.90 -2.37 -1.24
N VAL A 84 3.52 -1.73 -2.23
CA VAL A 84 3.21 -0.34 -2.62
C VAL A 84 1.77 -0.20 -3.11
N ALA A 85 1.29 -1.12 -3.95
CA ALA A 85 -0.07 -1.12 -4.47
C ALA A 85 -1.12 -1.39 -3.35
N ALA A 86 -0.86 -2.33 -2.44
CA ALA A 86 -1.70 -2.61 -1.28
C ALA A 86 -1.79 -1.39 -0.35
N ALA A 87 -0.67 -0.73 -0.08
CA ALA A 87 -0.61 0.46 0.77
C ALA A 87 -1.38 1.66 0.17
N LEU A 88 -1.25 1.87 -1.15
CA LEU A 88 -2.04 2.86 -1.90
C LEU A 88 -3.54 2.49 -1.93
N ALA A 89 -3.89 1.21 -2.02
CA ALA A 89 -5.27 0.73 -2.05
C ALA A 89 -5.97 0.90 -0.68
N ALA A 90 -5.21 0.73 0.41
CA ALA A 90 -5.61 1.12 1.77
C ALA A 90 -5.62 2.66 1.99
N ARG A 91 -5.38 3.46 0.93
CA ARG A 91 -5.39 4.94 0.88
C ARG A 91 -4.30 5.63 1.71
N ASN A 92 -3.18 4.95 1.93
CA ASN A 92 -1.99 5.54 2.53
C ASN A 92 -1.13 6.28 1.47
N CYS A 93 -0.20 7.11 1.94
CA CYS A 93 1.17 7.20 1.40
C CYS A 93 1.99 6.21 2.25
N VAL A 94 2.97 5.39 1.86
CA VAL A 94 3.69 5.16 0.61
C VAL A 94 4.86 6.13 0.38
N GLU A 95 5.76 6.13 1.34
CA GLU A 95 7.15 6.53 1.14
C GLU A 95 8.01 5.26 0.96
N LEU A 96 8.81 5.20 -0.09
CA LEU A 96 9.62 4.02 -0.43
C LEU A 96 11.10 4.33 -0.17
N ALA A 97 11.73 3.60 0.77
CA ALA A 97 13.15 3.66 1.04
C ALA A 97 13.86 2.46 0.39
N LEU A 98 14.91 2.75 -0.39
CA LEU A 98 15.73 1.79 -1.10
C LEU A 98 17.19 1.98 -0.68
N PHE A 99 17.92 0.89 -0.43
CA PHE A 99 19.37 0.92 -0.18
C PHE A 99 20.19 0.91 -1.49
N GLU A 100 19.59 0.49 -2.60
CA GLU A 100 20.25 0.24 -3.88
C GLU A 100 19.57 1.02 -5.00
N GLN A 101 20.23 1.17 -6.16
CA GLN A 101 19.61 1.78 -7.34
C GLN A 101 18.46 0.89 -7.83
N PRO A 102 17.23 1.42 -8.03
CA PRO A 102 16.10 0.59 -8.43
C PRO A 102 16.33 -0.05 -9.80
N GLU A 103 16.07 -1.35 -9.87
CA GLU A 103 16.03 -2.11 -11.12
C GLU A 103 15.01 -1.53 -12.13
N PRO A 104 15.15 -1.77 -13.44
CA PRO A 104 14.31 -1.14 -14.47
C PRO A 104 12.79 -1.27 -14.24
N ALA A 105 12.31 -2.40 -13.73
CA ALA A 105 10.89 -2.60 -13.41
C ALA A 105 10.42 -1.73 -12.23
N LEU A 106 11.24 -1.63 -11.17
CA LEU A 106 10.94 -0.79 -10.01
C LEU A 106 11.06 0.70 -10.35
N ALA A 107 12.03 1.07 -11.19
CA ALA A 107 12.17 2.42 -11.74
C ALA A 107 10.95 2.82 -12.60
N ALA A 108 10.43 1.91 -13.43
CA ALA A 108 9.20 2.12 -14.21
C ALA A 108 7.99 2.39 -13.30
N MET A 109 7.83 1.63 -12.20
CA MET A 109 6.79 1.88 -11.20
C MET A 109 6.97 3.23 -10.52
N ILE A 110 8.17 3.56 -10.05
CA ILE A 110 8.47 4.84 -9.38
C ILE A 110 8.05 6.03 -10.24
N GLU A 111 8.31 5.97 -11.55
CA GLU A 111 7.99 7.05 -12.48
C GLU A 111 6.49 7.09 -12.84
N ALA A 112 5.86 5.95 -13.12
CA ALA A 112 4.42 5.87 -13.35
C ALA A 112 3.61 6.41 -12.14
N LEU A 113 4.06 6.13 -10.91
CA LEU A 113 3.46 6.64 -9.68
C LEU A 113 3.62 8.16 -9.53
N ARG A 114 4.80 8.71 -9.84
CA ARG A 114 5.05 10.17 -9.82
C ARG A 114 4.17 10.93 -10.82
N GLN A 115 3.91 10.34 -11.99
CA GLN A 115 3.06 10.96 -13.01
C GLN A 115 1.55 10.78 -12.73
N ALA A 116 1.17 9.69 -12.07
CA ALA A 116 -0.24 9.36 -11.80
C ALA A 116 -0.81 10.02 -10.54
N LEU A 117 -0.02 10.13 -9.47
CA LEU A 117 -0.49 10.48 -8.13
C LEU A 117 -0.31 11.98 -7.80
N PRO A 118 -1.15 12.54 -6.92
CA PRO A 118 -0.94 13.89 -6.38
C PRO A 118 0.36 14.00 -5.57
N THR A 119 0.96 15.21 -5.57
CA THR A 119 2.16 15.54 -4.79
C THR A 119 2.01 15.13 -3.32
N GLY A 120 3.00 14.40 -2.80
CA GLY A 120 3.02 13.92 -1.41
C GLY A 120 2.25 12.63 -1.14
N VAL A 121 1.59 12.02 -2.14
CA VAL A 121 0.98 10.68 -2.02
C VAL A 121 2.00 9.56 -2.21
N PHE A 122 2.99 9.78 -3.07
CA PHE A 122 4.13 8.88 -3.26
C PHE A 122 5.44 9.66 -3.23
N ARG A 123 6.48 9.09 -2.60
CA ARG A 123 7.86 9.60 -2.67
C ARG A 123 8.86 8.47 -2.48
N VAL A 124 10.04 8.61 -3.08
CA VAL A 124 11.19 7.73 -2.82
C VAL A 124 12.14 8.49 -1.90
N LEU A 125 12.66 7.81 -0.88
CA LEU A 125 13.68 8.34 0.02
C LEU A 125 15.06 7.83 -0.41
N SER A 126 16.02 8.76 -0.53
CA SER A 126 17.45 8.46 -0.59
C SER A 126 18.09 8.74 0.77
N GLU A 127 19.32 8.26 0.98
CA GLU A 127 20.14 8.59 2.17
C GLU A 127 20.16 10.09 2.46
N GLN A 128 20.31 10.91 1.42
CA GLN A 128 20.35 12.38 1.46
C GLN A 128 19.05 13.00 2.01
N THR A 129 17.91 12.32 1.90
CA THR A 129 16.61 12.82 2.39
C THR A 129 16.29 12.44 3.83
N GLY A 130 17.12 11.59 4.46
CA GLY A 130 16.98 11.18 5.86
C GLY A 130 15.88 10.13 6.09
N TRP A 131 16.27 9.05 6.76
CA TRP A 131 15.35 7.98 7.17
C TRP A 131 14.73 8.25 8.55
N GLY A 132 15.47 8.95 9.43
CA GLY A 132 15.03 9.35 10.77
C GLY A 132 14.12 10.58 10.80
N GLY A 133 13.73 10.99 12.02
CA GLY A 133 12.90 12.18 12.24
C GLY A 133 11.40 12.00 11.96
N ARG A 134 10.92 10.74 11.88
CA ARG A 134 9.52 10.43 11.61
C ARG A 134 8.66 10.56 12.85
N GLY A 135 7.57 11.33 12.73
CA GLY A 135 6.55 11.42 13.77
C GLY A 135 5.74 10.11 13.91
N PRO A 136 5.08 9.89 15.05
CA PRO A 136 4.47 8.61 15.42
C PRO A 136 3.35 8.11 14.50
N GLU A 137 2.77 8.97 13.67
CA GLU A 137 1.81 8.60 12.61
C GLU A 137 2.45 7.92 11.38
N THR A 138 3.74 7.56 11.47
CA THR A 138 4.46 6.81 10.43
C THR A 138 4.56 5.34 10.82
N ALA A 139 3.85 4.48 10.11
CA ALA A 139 3.99 3.03 10.24
C ALA A 139 5.20 2.57 9.41
N ILE A 140 6.11 1.79 10.01
CA ILE A 140 7.31 1.31 9.33
C ILE A 140 7.03 -0.11 8.84
N VAL A 141 7.24 -0.35 7.55
CA VAL A 141 7.15 -1.68 6.93
C VAL A 141 8.52 -2.09 6.45
N ILE A 142 9.00 -3.26 6.86
CA ILE A 142 10.24 -3.85 6.36
C ILE A 142 9.86 -5.00 5.44
N LEU A 143 10.30 -4.94 4.19
CA LEU A 143 10.16 -6.03 3.22
C LEU A 143 11.48 -6.81 3.16
N THR A 144 11.42 -8.10 3.44
CA THR A 144 12.46 -9.08 3.12
C THR A 144 12.00 -9.94 1.94
N PRO A 145 12.85 -10.81 1.36
CA PRO A 145 12.42 -11.68 0.26
C PRO A 145 11.20 -12.56 0.59
N ASP A 146 11.09 -13.04 1.84
CA ASP A 146 10.03 -13.97 2.27
C ASP A 146 8.83 -13.31 2.98
N HIS A 147 9.03 -12.13 3.59
CA HIS A 147 8.13 -11.58 4.60
C HIS A 147 7.96 -10.06 4.56
N SER A 148 6.74 -9.61 4.85
CA SER A 148 6.43 -8.21 5.16
C SER A 148 6.17 -8.05 6.67
N PHE A 149 6.94 -7.17 7.32
CA PHE A 149 6.84 -6.86 8.76
C PHE A 149 6.30 -5.43 8.96
N LEU A 150 5.34 -5.22 9.85
CA LEU A 150 4.70 -3.92 10.12
C LEU A 150 4.55 -3.73 11.64
N ASN A 151 5.41 -2.89 12.24
CA ASN A 151 5.44 -2.65 13.69
C ASN A 151 5.24 -3.96 14.50
N ASP A 152 4.25 -4.01 15.40
CA ASP A 152 3.90 -5.18 16.24
C ASP A 152 2.85 -6.12 15.61
N GLN A 153 2.50 -5.96 14.33
CA GLN A 153 1.49 -6.81 13.68
C GLN A 153 2.05 -8.18 13.27
N PRO A 154 1.22 -9.25 13.26
CA PRO A 154 1.63 -10.54 12.70
C PRO A 154 2.02 -10.39 11.23
N TRP A 155 3.13 -11.02 10.86
CA TRP A 155 3.68 -11.01 9.51
C TRP A 155 2.70 -11.48 8.44
N VAL A 156 2.87 -10.96 7.23
CA VAL A 156 2.24 -11.52 6.02
C VAL A 156 3.36 -12.05 5.11
N ARG A 157 3.16 -13.27 4.58
CA ARG A 157 4.03 -13.82 3.53
C ARG A 157 3.78 -13.09 2.23
N SER A 158 4.84 -12.72 1.54
CA SER A 158 4.77 -12.16 0.19
C SER A 158 4.74 -13.29 -0.86
N ASP A 159 3.78 -14.23 -0.74
CA ASP A 159 3.65 -15.33 -1.71
C ASP A 159 2.68 -14.97 -2.85
N ALA A 160 2.80 -15.64 -4.00
CA ALA A 160 2.04 -15.31 -5.21
C ALA A 160 0.52 -15.54 -5.10
N THR A 161 0.05 -16.08 -3.96
CA THR A 161 -1.35 -16.29 -3.59
C THR A 161 -1.78 -15.48 -2.37
N SER A 162 -0.99 -14.48 -1.97
CA SER A 162 -1.36 -13.47 -0.97
C SER A 162 -2.75 -12.94 -1.24
N ASN A 163 -3.67 -13.14 -0.29
CA ASN A 163 -5.02 -12.61 -0.42
C ASN A 163 -4.92 -11.07 -0.43
N ARG A 164 -5.17 -10.43 -1.57
CA ARG A 164 -5.04 -8.97 -1.71
C ARG A 164 -5.93 -8.20 -0.71
N ARG A 165 -7.03 -8.78 -0.23
CA ARG A 165 -7.82 -8.19 0.87
C ARG A 165 -7.07 -8.22 2.21
N ALA A 166 -6.31 -9.28 2.49
CA ALA A 166 -5.45 -9.37 3.67
C ALA A 166 -4.27 -8.39 3.60
N LEU A 167 -3.63 -8.22 2.44
CA LEU A 167 -2.58 -7.19 2.26
C LEU A 167 -3.12 -5.76 2.42
N ILE A 168 -4.30 -5.43 1.87
CA ILE A 168 -4.94 -4.12 2.13
C ILE A 168 -5.29 -3.97 3.63
N SER A 169 -5.69 -5.06 4.30
CA SER A 169 -6.01 -5.06 5.74
C SER A 169 -4.76 -4.87 6.61
N PHE A 170 -3.62 -5.46 6.24
CA PHE A 170 -2.32 -5.23 6.86
C PHE A 170 -1.92 -3.75 6.77
N TYR A 171 -2.14 -3.10 5.61
CA TYR A 171 -1.96 -1.65 5.46
C TYR A 171 -3.09 -0.78 6.08
N SER A 172 -3.96 -1.36 6.91
CA SER A 172 -5.08 -0.68 7.56
C SER A 172 -5.05 -0.81 9.09
N ARG A 173 -5.56 0.21 9.78
CA ARG A 173 -5.93 0.15 11.21
C ARG A 173 -7.45 0.06 11.32
N PHE A 174 -7.95 -0.86 12.15
CA PHE A 174 -9.38 -1.00 12.41
C PHE A 174 -9.80 -0.02 13.50
N GLU A 175 -10.70 0.90 13.16
CA GLU A 175 -11.36 1.76 14.15
C GLU A 175 -12.70 1.14 14.53
N ASN A 176 -12.86 0.88 15.84
CA ASN A 176 -14.03 0.25 16.44
C ASN A 176 -14.98 1.32 16.98
N VAL A 177 -16.06 1.60 16.24
CA VAL A 177 -17.06 2.60 16.65
C VAL A 177 -18.27 1.88 17.27
N PRO A 178 -18.63 2.13 18.54
CA PRO A 178 -19.82 1.54 19.14
C PRO A 178 -21.09 2.11 18.51
N VAL A 179 -22.08 1.25 18.24
CA VAL A 179 -23.40 1.66 17.78
C VAL A 179 -24.21 2.12 18.99
N LEU A 180 -24.49 3.42 19.04
CA LEU A 180 -25.50 3.98 19.93
C LEU A 180 -26.89 3.64 19.36
N LEU A 181 -27.75 3.08 20.23
CA LEU A 181 -29.15 2.74 19.97
C LEU A 181 -30.07 3.75 20.68
#